data_AF-Q9FUX4-F1
#
_entry.id   AF-Q9FUX4-F1
#
_cell.length_a   1.000
_cell.length_b   1.000
_cell.length_c   1.000
_cell.angle_alpha   90.00
_cell.angle_beta   90.00
_cell.angle_gamma   90.00
#
_symmetry.space_group_name_H-M   'P 1'
#
loop_
_entity.id
_entity.type
_entity.pdbx_description
1 polymer ?
#
loop_
_entity_poly.entity_id
_entity_poly.type
_entity_poly.pdbx_seq_one_letter_code
_entity_poly.pdbx_strand_id
1 'polypeptide(L)' 'VMSAKPVIKEALQAEVGLPVDRDIPVIGFIGRLEEQKGSDILVEAISQFIGDKVQIIVLGTGKR' A
#
# COMPACT_ATOMS: atom_id res chain seq x y z
N VAL A 1 -1.86 -20.53 10.73
CA VAL A 1 -2.19 -19.53 9.68
C VAL A 1 -1.22 -18.34 9.65
N MET A 2 -0.58 -17.95 10.77
CA MET A 2 0.32 -16.77 10.79
C MET A 2 1.74 -16.96 10.20
N SER A 3 2.22 -18.19 9.98
CA SER A 3 3.59 -18.43 9.47
C SER A 3 3.80 -18.02 8.01
N ALA A 4 2.74 -18.02 7.18
CA ALA A 4 2.85 -17.68 5.76
C ALA A 4 2.79 -16.16 5.48
N LYS A 5 2.23 -15.38 6.40
CA LYS A 5 1.99 -13.94 6.18
C LYS A 5 3.28 -13.13 5.99
N PRO A 6 4.38 -13.37 6.72
CA PRO A 6 5.66 -12.71 6.45
C PRO A 6 6.21 -13.02 5.05
N VAL A 7 6.13 -14.28 4.61
CA VAL A 7 6.58 -14.72 3.28
C VAL A 7 5.79 -14.03 2.17
N ILE A 8 4.45 -13.95 2.32
CA ILE A 8 3.58 -13.25 1.37
C ILE A 8 3.91 -11.76 1.31
N LYS A 9 4.23 -11.14 2.45
CA LYS A 9 4.61 -9.72 2.52
C LYS A 9 5.91 -9.45 1.78
N GLU A 10 6.93 -10.27 1.99
CA GLU A 10 8.22 -10.14 1.31
C GLU A 10 8.08 -10.33 -0.22
N ALA A 11 7.28 -11.31 -0.63
CA ALA A 11 6.98 -11.54 -2.05
C ALA A 11 6.25 -10.35 -2.67
N LEU A 12 5.26 -9.77 -1.98
CA LEU A 12 4.54 -8.59 -2.46
C LEU A 12 5.48 -7.37 -2.57
N GLN A 13 6.33 -7.14 -1.57
CA GLN A 13 7.32 -6.05 -1.61
C GLN A 13 8.24 -6.18 -2.82
N ALA A 14 8.74 -7.40 -3.10
CA ALA A 14 9.58 -7.68 -4.26
C ALA A 14 8.84 -7.44 -5.59
N GLU A 15 7.59 -7.92 -5.70
CA GLU A 15 6.77 -7.80 -6.91
C GLU A 15 6.53 -6.33 -7.32
N VAL A 16 6.35 -5.44 -6.34
CA VAL A 16 6.13 -4.01 -6.60
C VAL A 16 7.40 -3.16 -6.54
N GLY A 17 8.58 -3.77 -6.43
CA GLY A 17 9.87 -3.08 -6.44
C GLY A 17 10.18 -2.27 -5.17
N LEU A 18 9.54 -2.58 -4.04
CA LEU A 18 9.83 -1.96 -2.74
C LEU A 18 10.99 -2.67 -2.02
N PRO A 19 11.68 -1.98 -1.09
CA PRO A 19 12.62 -2.65 -0.19
C PRO A 19 11.96 -3.82 0.53
N VAL A 20 12.54 -5.02 0.40
CA VAL A 20 12.04 -6.23 1.06
C VAL A 20 12.49 -6.22 2.52
N ASP A 21 11.57 -5.91 3.42
CA ASP A 21 11.80 -5.83 4.86
C ASP A 21 10.50 -6.22 5.58
N ARG A 22 10.52 -7.38 6.25
CA ARG A 22 9.38 -7.93 6.98
C ARG A 22 8.96 -7.08 8.17
N ASP A 23 9.81 -6.18 8.66
CA ASP A 23 9.54 -5.34 9.82
C ASP A 23 8.90 -3.99 9.43
N ILE A 24 9.02 -3.56 8.16
CA ILE A 24 8.38 -2.32 7.67
C ILE A 24 6.88 -2.56 7.46
N PRO A 25 5.96 -1.85 8.15
CA PRO A 25 4.53 -2.02 7.92
C PRO A 25 4.15 -1.75 6.45
N VAL A 26 3.25 -2.57 5.90
CA VAL A 26 2.72 -2.41 4.54
C VAL A 26 1.23 -2.13 4.63
N ILE A 27 0.80 -1.01 4.06
CA ILE A 27 -0.60 -0.60 3.94
C ILE A 27 -1.01 -0.78 2.47
N GLY A 28 -2.06 -1.55 2.22
CA GLY A 28 -2.57 -1.81 0.87
C GLY A 28 -3.94 -1.16 0.66
N PHE A 29 -4.11 -0.42 -0.43
CA PHE A 29 -5.40 0.05 -0.93
C PHE A 29 -5.72 -0.60 -2.27
N ILE A 30 -6.93 -1.14 -2.41
CA ILE A 30 -7.43 -1.69 -3.67
C ILE A 30 -8.81 -1.09 -3.94
N GLY A 31 -8.95 -0.36 -5.05
CA GLY A 31 -10.21 0.32 -5.37
C GLY A 31 -10.20 1.09 -6.68
N ARG A 32 -11.33 1.70 -7.01
CA ARG A 32 -11.41 2.63 -8.16
C ARG A 32 -10.85 4.00 -7.74
N LEU A 33 -9.99 4.57 -8.59
CA LEU A 33 -9.46 5.92 -8.43
C LEU A 33 -10.36 6.90 -9.17
N GLU A 34 -11.55 7.13 -8.63
CA GLU A 34 -12.49 8.16 -9.11
C GLU A 34 -12.77 9.12 -7.94
N GLU A 35 -12.90 10.42 -8.23
CA GLU A 35 -13.14 11.48 -7.21
C GLU A 35 -14.35 11.16 -6.32
N GLN A 36 -15.36 10.48 -6.87
CA GLN A 36 -16.59 10.15 -6.15
C GLN A 36 -16.45 8.98 -5.14
N LYS A 37 -15.23 8.49 -4.83
CA LYS A 37 -15.01 7.27 -4.02
C LYS A 37 -13.84 7.30 -3.02
N GLY A 38 -13.46 8.46 -2.46
CA GLY A 38 -12.52 8.48 -1.33
C GLY A 38 -11.03 8.41 -1.73
N SER A 39 -10.72 8.66 -3.00
CA SER A 39 -9.33 8.79 -3.46
C SER A 39 -8.66 10.06 -2.91
N ASP A 40 -9.45 11.10 -2.66
CA ASP A 40 -9.11 12.30 -1.89
C ASP A 40 -8.70 11.96 -0.45
N ILE A 41 -9.49 11.13 0.24
CA ILE A 41 -9.18 10.67 1.61
C ILE A 41 -7.88 9.86 1.62
N LEU A 42 -7.65 9.02 0.62
CA LEU A 42 -6.41 8.25 0.50
C LEU A 42 -5.19 9.17 0.38
N VAL A 43 -5.27 10.21 -0.46
CA VAL A 43 -4.18 11.19 -0.65
C VAL A 43 -3.92 11.98 0.63
N GLU A 44 -4.97 12.40 1.33
CA GLU A 44 -4.85 13.10 2.60
C GLU A 44 -4.23 12.19 3.69
N ALA A 45 -4.64 10.92 3.74
CA ALA A 45 -4.10 9.95 4.68
C ALA A 45 -2.61 9.65 4.40
N ILE A 46 -2.20 9.50 3.14
CA ILE A 46 -0.79 9.32 2.76
C ILE A 46 0.08 10.46 3.30
N SER A 47 -0.43 11.69 3.28
CA SER A 47 0.30 12.86 3.78
C SER A 47 0.63 12.78 5.27
N GLN A 48 -0.17 12.05 6.07
CA GLN A 48 0.08 11.87 7.51
C GLN A 48 1.22 10.90 7.80
N PHE A 49 1.59 10.06 6.83
CA PHE A 49 2.66 9.07 6.96
C PHE A 49 4.01 9.58 6.42
N ILE A 50 4.07 10.84 5.95
CA ILE A 50 5.32 11.43 5.47
C ILE A 50 6.34 11.49 6.62
N GLY A 51 7.46 10.78 6.45
CA GLY A 51 8.54 10.70 7.45
C GLY A 51 8.51 9.41 8.29
N ASP A 52 7.43 8.63 8.24
CA ASP A 52 7.36 7.33 8.89
C ASP A 52 8.01 6.23 8.06
N LYS A 53 8.57 5.21 8.73
CA LYS A 53 9.12 4.02 8.08
C LYS A 53 7.98 3.06 7.72
N VAL A 54 7.17 3.42 6.71
CA VAL A 54 6.02 2.64 6.23
C VAL A 54 6.02 2.54 4.71
N GLN A 55 5.42 1.46 4.19
CA GLN A 55 5.21 1.25 2.76
C GLN A 55 3.72 1.28 2.44
N ILE A 56 3.35 1.98 1.36
CA ILE A 56 1.97 2.10 0.91
C ILE A 56 1.88 1.58 -0.52
N ILE A 57 1.00 0.62 -0.77
CA ILE A 57 0.72 0.02 -2.08
C ILE A 57 -0.69 0.40 -2.47
N VAL A 58 -0.85 1.06 -3.61
CA VAL A 58 -2.16 1.48 -4.14
C VAL A 58 -2.37 0.80 -5.49
N LEU A 59 -3.38 -0.06 -5.57
CA LEU A 59 -3.83 -0.67 -6.82
C LEU A 59 -5.21 -0.13 -7.16
N GLY A 60 -5.31 0.58 -8.27
CA GLY A 60 -6.60 1.03 -8.74
C GLY A 60 -6.64 1.38 -10.20
N THR A 61 -7.85 1.42 -10.73
CA THR A 61 -8.16 1.87 -12.08
C THR A 61 -9.09 3.07 -12.01
N GLY A 62 -8.83 4.06 -12.85
CA GLY A 62 -9.61 5.29 -12.95
C GLY A 62 -10.00 5.58 -14.40
N LYS A 63 -10.76 6.66 -14.61
CA LYS A 63 -10.96 7.20 -15.96
C LYS A 63 -9.73 8.01 -16.38
N ARG A 64 -9.45 8.01 -17.69
CA ARG A 64 -8.45 8.92 -18.27
C ARG A 64 -8.86 10.37 -18.11
#